data_AF-A0A510TGD1-F1
#
_entry.id   AF-A0A510TGD1-F1
#
_cell.length_a   1.000
_cell.length_b   1.000
_cell.length_c   1.000
_cell.angle_alpha   90.00
_cell.angle_beta   90.00
_cell.angle_gamma   90.00
#
_symmetry.space_group_name_H-M   'P 1'
#
loop_
_entity.id
_entity.type
_entity.pdbx_description
1 polymer ?
#
loop_
_entity_poly.entity_id
_entity_poly.type
_entity_poly.pdbx_seq_one_letter_code
_entity_poly.pdbx_strand_id
1 'polypeptide(L)'
;MPVPRCPQVLCLLHWHGEPPYGLTALGIAPDRLTEAEEKAAAALADLDLPASWADADPALRRLLVAACRSVPTAGLWHVTDDRPALTEDRARYDCLRALIAEWPGTEPLLTEEADRLPGLTAVARLTALVCRMPPEVWLEAEEDLLDIYDTYTVGTLP
;
A
#
# COMPACT_ATOMS: atom_id res chain seq x y z
N MET A 1 -15.75 15.11 -26.75
CA MET A 1 -16.25 14.50 -25.50
C MET A 1 -15.28 14.89 -24.39
N PRO A 2 -15.74 15.40 -23.24
CA PRO A 2 -14.86 15.54 -22.09
C PRO A 2 -14.39 14.14 -21.70
N VAL A 3 -13.08 13.95 -21.63
CA VAL A 3 -12.49 12.76 -21.00
C VAL A 3 -13.01 12.77 -19.56
N PRO A 4 -13.60 11.67 -19.04
CA PRO A 4 -13.94 11.62 -17.63
C PRO A 4 -12.66 11.93 -16.87
N ARG A 5 -12.66 13.02 -16.09
CA ARG A 5 -11.54 13.30 -15.19
C ARG A 5 -11.52 12.14 -14.23
N CYS A 6 -10.52 11.27 -14.31
CA CYS A 6 -10.24 10.36 -13.21
C CYS A 6 -10.24 11.22 -11.93
N PRO A 7 -10.92 10.80 -10.86
CA PRO A 7 -10.84 11.52 -9.59
C PRO A 7 -9.35 11.68 -9.26
N GLN A 8 -8.93 12.91 -8.94
CA GLN A 8 -7.56 13.18 -8.54
C GLN A 8 -7.30 12.40 -7.26
N VAL A 9 -6.27 11.56 -7.24
CA VAL A 9 -5.89 10.72 -6.10
C VAL A 9 -4.47 11.08 -5.70
N LEU A 10 -4.28 11.37 -4.41
CA LEU A 10 -2.97 11.51 -3.81
C LEU A 10 -2.40 10.12 -3.56
N CYS A 11 -1.14 9.89 -3.90
CA CYS A 11 -0.48 8.61 -3.69
C CYS A 11 0.57 8.71 -2.60
N LEU A 12 0.36 7.99 -1.50
CA LEU A 12 1.42 7.72 -0.54
C LEU A 12 2.24 6.53 -1.03
N LEU A 13 3.53 6.74 -1.28
CA LEU A 13 4.43 5.72 -1.81
C LEU A 13 5.24 5.07 -0.70
N HIS A 14 5.31 3.74 -0.71
CA HIS A 14 6.20 2.96 0.13
C HIS A 14 7.12 2.09 -0.73
N TRP A 15 8.43 2.24 -0.51
CA TRP A 15 9.46 1.46 -1.19
C TRP A 15 10.03 0.38 -0.27
N HIS A 16 10.12 -0.84 -0.80
CA HIS A 16 10.85 -1.95 -0.20
C HIS A 16 12.21 -2.11 -0.88
N GLY A 17 13.28 -1.82 -0.15
CA GLY A 17 14.65 -1.74 -0.66
C GLY A 17 15.44 -3.05 -0.62
N GLU A 18 14.80 -4.21 -0.45
CA GLU A 18 15.47 -5.51 -0.50
C GLU A 18 14.85 -6.37 -1.61
N PRO A 19 15.63 -7.26 -2.26
CA PRO A 19 15.08 -8.19 -3.25
C PRO A 19 14.08 -9.19 -2.62
N PRO A 20 12.93 -9.46 -3.27
CA PRO A 20 12.42 -8.80 -4.47
C PRO A 20 12.00 -7.36 -4.17
N TYR A 21 12.54 -6.40 -4.92
CA TYR A 21 12.25 -4.98 -4.71
C TYR A 21 10.77 -4.71 -4.94
N GLY A 22 10.19 -3.72 -4.27
CA GLY A 22 8.75 -3.48 -4.39
C GLY A 22 8.34 -2.04 -4.16
N LEU A 23 7.34 -1.60 -4.93
CA LEU A 23 6.69 -0.30 -4.75
C LEU A 23 5.22 -0.51 -4.42
N THR A 24 4.78 0.08 -3.32
CA THR A 24 3.38 0.14 -2.92
C THR A 24 2.91 1.59 -3.02
N ALA A 25 1.78 1.82 -3.67
CA ALA A 25 1.10 3.10 -3.75
C ALA A 25 -0.28 2.98 -3.10
N LEU A 26 -0.48 3.73 -2.03
CA LEU A 26 -1.78 3.86 -1.37
C LEU A 26 -2.48 5.11 -1.89
N GLY A 27 -3.62 4.93 -2.54
CA GLY A 27 -4.42 6.02 -3.08
C GLY A 27 -5.31 6.62 -2.00
N ILE A 28 -5.30 7.95 -1.85
CA ILE A 28 -6.17 8.69 -0.94
C ILE A 28 -6.88 9.81 -1.70
N ALA A 29 -8.18 9.96 -1.48
CA ALA A 29 -8.92 11.11 -2.01
C ALA A 29 -8.44 12.40 -1.31
N PRO A 30 -8.09 13.47 -2.04
CA PRO A 30 -7.50 14.69 -1.47
C PRO A 30 -8.32 15.32 -0.34
N ASP A 31 -9.65 15.31 -0.47
CA ASP A 31 -10.60 15.84 0.51
C ASP A 31 -10.75 14.95 1.76
N ARG A 32 -10.21 13.74 1.73
CA ARG A 32 -10.28 12.74 2.81
C ARG A 32 -8.92 12.52 3.48
N LEU A 33 -7.85 13.18 3.04
CA LEU A 33 -6.48 12.93 3.52
C LEU A 33 -6.35 13.06 5.04
N THR A 34 -6.87 14.14 5.61
CA THR A 34 -6.81 14.38 7.06
C THR A 34 -7.60 13.32 7.84
N GLU A 35 -8.81 12.98 7.40
CA GLU A 35 -9.59 11.91 8.05
C GLU A 35 -8.90 10.55 7.93
N ALA A 36 -8.31 10.27 6.76
CA ALA A 36 -7.59 9.02 6.51
C ALA A 36 -6.42 8.87 7.48
N GLU A 37 -5.64 9.94 7.67
CA GLU A 37 -4.55 9.95 8.64
C GLU A 37 -5.03 9.80 10.08
N GLU A 38 -6.03 10.57 10.51
CA GLU A 38 -6.57 10.50 11.87
C GLU A 38 -7.07 9.09 12.19
N LYS A 39 -7.79 8.46 11.26
CA LYS A 39 -8.27 7.09 11.44
C LYS A 39 -7.14 6.07 11.41
N ALA A 40 -6.16 6.22 10.52
CA ALA A 40 -5.01 5.31 10.47
C ALA A 40 -4.19 5.39 11.75
N ALA A 41 -3.92 6.60 12.24
CA ALA A 41 -3.20 6.83 13.49
C ALA A 41 -3.96 6.26 14.69
N ALA A 42 -5.28 6.45 14.76
CA ALA A 42 -6.10 5.88 15.83
C ALA A 42 -6.22 4.35 15.75
N ALA A 43 -6.37 3.80 14.54
CA ALA A 43 -6.54 2.36 14.31
C ALA A 43 -5.29 1.56 14.69
N LEU A 44 -4.11 2.13 14.43
CA LEU A 44 -2.82 1.48 14.68
C LEU A 44 -2.13 1.99 15.95
N ALA A 45 -2.80 2.85 16.72
CA ALA A 45 -2.31 3.27 18.02
C ALA A 45 -2.12 2.05 18.92
N ASP A 46 -0.96 1.96 19.56
CA ASP A 46 -0.60 0.90 20.51
C ASP A 46 -0.58 -0.54 19.93
N LEU A 47 -0.61 -0.70 18.61
CA LEU A 47 -0.48 -2.00 17.94
C LEU A 47 0.97 -2.25 17.49
N ASP A 48 1.49 -3.41 17.87
CA ASP A 48 2.77 -3.89 17.34
C ASP A 48 2.57 -4.41 15.91
N LEU A 49 3.19 -3.71 14.94
CA LEU A 49 3.13 -4.13 13.55
C LEU A 49 4.02 -5.36 13.33
N PRO A 50 3.50 -6.43 12.71
CA PRO A 50 4.29 -7.64 12.49
C PRO A 50 5.41 -7.38 11.46
N ALA A 51 6.54 -8.08 11.62
CA ALA A 51 7.62 -8.08 10.65
C ALA A 51 7.32 -8.96 9.41
N SER A 52 6.37 -9.90 9.53
CA SER A 52 5.91 -10.81 8.48
C SER A 52 4.41 -11.01 8.65
N TRP A 53 3.63 -10.79 7.59
CA TRP A 53 2.19 -11.05 7.63
C TRP A 53 1.89 -12.56 7.63
N ALA A 54 2.71 -13.35 6.94
CA ALA A 54 2.56 -14.80 6.86
C ALA A 54 2.73 -15.46 8.24
N ASP A 55 3.71 -14.99 9.01
CA ASP A 55 4.07 -15.55 10.32
C ASP A 55 3.37 -14.85 11.49
N ALA A 56 2.56 -13.82 11.22
CA ALA A 56 1.80 -13.11 12.26
C ALA A 56 0.72 -14.02 12.87
N ASP A 57 0.47 -13.84 14.17
CA ASP A 57 -0.64 -14.52 14.85
C ASP A 57 -1.97 -14.19 14.13
N PRO A 58 -2.81 -15.19 13.80
CA PRO A 58 -4.12 -14.96 13.18
C PRO A 58 -5.00 -13.95 13.91
N ALA A 59 -4.98 -13.93 15.25
CA ALA A 59 -5.72 -12.95 16.04
C ALA A 59 -5.19 -11.52 15.85
N LEU A 60 -3.86 -11.37 15.73
CA LEU A 60 -3.24 -10.08 15.40
C LEU A 60 -3.63 -9.64 13.99
N ARG A 61 -3.63 -10.55 13.00
CA ARG A 61 -4.08 -10.23 11.64
C ARG A 61 -5.52 -9.73 11.63
N ARG A 62 -6.45 -10.47 12.26
CA ARG A 62 -7.86 -10.05 12.35
C ARG A 62 -8.03 -8.71 13.03
N LEU A 63 -7.27 -8.45 14.10
CA LEU A 63 -7.29 -7.15 14.78
C LEU A 63 -6.84 -6.02 13.85
N LEU A 64 -5.72 -6.21 13.12
CA LEU A 64 -5.19 -5.23 12.18
C LEU A 64 -6.13 -5.00 11.00
N VAL A 65 -6.72 -6.05 10.42
CA VAL A 65 -7.73 -5.93 9.35
C VAL A 65 -8.94 -5.16 9.83
N ALA A 66 -9.48 -5.52 10.99
CA ALA A 66 -10.64 -4.83 11.58
C ALA A 66 -10.35 -3.35 11.86
N ALA A 67 -9.15 -3.03 12.37
CA ALA A 67 -8.73 -1.67 12.64
C ALA A 67 -8.60 -0.83 11.34
N CYS A 68 -7.91 -1.38 10.34
CA CYS A 68 -7.66 -0.72 9.07
C CYS A 68 -8.90 -0.53 8.20
N ARG A 69 -9.96 -1.35 8.37
CA ARG A 69 -11.21 -1.24 7.59
C ARG A 69 -11.89 0.13 7.70
N SER A 70 -11.64 0.87 8.76
CA SER A 70 -12.20 2.22 8.95
C SER A 70 -11.47 3.32 8.18
N VAL A 71 -10.25 3.05 7.69
CA VAL A 71 -9.37 4.02 7.04
C VAL A 71 -9.84 4.26 5.60
N PRO A 72 -10.31 5.47 5.25
CA PRO A 72 -10.74 5.75 3.89
C PRO A 72 -9.55 5.75 2.93
N THR A 73 -9.61 4.86 1.94
CA THR A 73 -8.63 4.76 0.84
C THR A 73 -9.37 4.74 -0.49
N ALA A 74 -8.76 5.27 -1.53
CA ALA A 74 -9.30 5.28 -2.89
C ALA A 74 -8.88 4.02 -3.69
N GLY A 75 -7.84 3.34 -3.23
CA GLY A 75 -7.38 2.08 -3.79
C GLY A 75 -5.94 1.77 -3.41
N LEU A 76 -5.45 0.65 -3.94
CA LEU A 76 -4.10 0.17 -3.74
C LEU A 76 -3.46 -0.25 -5.08
N TRP A 77 -2.18 0.04 -5.24
CA TRP A 77 -1.36 -0.56 -6.29
C TRP A 77 -0.03 -1.05 -5.72
N HIS A 78 0.33 -2.29 -6.03
CA HIS A 78 1.61 -2.87 -5.64
C HIS A 78 2.25 -3.58 -6.83
N VAL A 79 3.55 -3.36 -7.01
CA VAL A 79 4.36 -4.15 -7.94
C VAL A 79 5.67 -4.57 -7.30
N THR A 80 6.07 -5.81 -7.56
CA THR A 80 7.41 -6.32 -7.28
C THR A 80 8.27 -6.38 -8.52
N ASP A 81 9.59 -6.26 -8.35
CA ASP A 81 10.61 -6.52 -9.35
C ASP A 81 11.53 -7.63 -8.81
N ASP A 82 11.32 -8.84 -9.31
CA ASP A 82 12.02 -10.06 -8.88
C ASP A 82 13.19 -10.44 -9.80
N ARG A 83 13.50 -9.59 -10.79
CA ARG A 83 14.52 -9.87 -11.79
C ARG A 83 15.90 -9.99 -11.11
N PRO A 84 16.65 -11.08 -11.39
CA PRO A 84 17.92 -11.32 -10.72
C PRO A 84 18.97 -10.27 -11.11
N ALA A 85 19.84 -9.93 -10.15
CA ALA A 85 20.98 -9.02 -10.33
C ALA A 85 20.63 -7.58 -10.77
N LEU A 86 19.39 -7.14 -10.56
CA LEU A 86 18.98 -5.76 -10.76
C LEU A 86 19.50 -4.86 -9.62
N THR A 87 19.87 -3.62 -9.92
CA THR A 87 20.19 -2.64 -8.88
C THR A 87 18.92 -2.02 -8.32
N GLU A 88 18.95 -1.60 -7.05
CA GLU A 88 17.81 -0.93 -6.40
C GLU A 88 17.32 0.28 -7.21
N ASP A 89 18.23 1.14 -7.68
CA ASP A 89 17.90 2.32 -8.49
C ASP A 89 17.14 1.95 -9.77
N ARG A 90 17.53 0.84 -10.41
CA ARG A 90 16.87 0.38 -11.63
C ARG A 90 15.49 -0.17 -11.34
N ALA A 91 15.34 -0.94 -10.26
CA ALA A 91 14.04 -1.49 -9.85
C ALA A 91 13.09 -0.35 -9.53
N ARG A 92 13.57 0.63 -8.75
CA ARG A 92 12.80 1.81 -8.37
C ARG A 92 12.32 2.59 -9.58
N TYR A 93 13.20 2.82 -10.55
CA TYR A 93 12.83 3.49 -11.80
C TYR A 93 11.75 2.72 -12.58
N ASP A 94 11.94 1.40 -12.76
CA ASP A 94 11.00 0.58 -13.52
C ASP A 94 9.63 0.46 -12.82
N CYS A 95 9.60 0.32 -11.49
CA CYS A 95 8.37 0.32 -10.69
C CYS A 95 7.63 1.67 -10.75
N LEU A 96 8.34 2.79 -10.60
CA LEU A 96 7.73 4.13 -10.73
C LEU A 96 7.15 4.35 -12.12
N ARG A 97 7.85 3.89 -13.16
CA ARG A 97 7.36 3.98 -14.54
C ARG A 97 6.09 3.15 -14.73
N ALA A 98 6.00 1.96 -14.13
CA ALA A 98 4.80 1.12 -14.16
C ALA A 98 3.62 1.76 -13.43
N LEU A 99 3.85 2.38 -12.26
CA LEU A 99 2.82 3.12 -11.52
C LEU A 99 2.20 4.23 -12.37
N ILE A 100 3.02 5.05 -13.02
CA ILE A 100 2.54 6.17 -13.86
C ILE A 100 1.71 5.67 -15.04
N ALA A 101 2.04 4.50 -15.59
CA ALA A 101 1.30 3.89 -16.69
C ALA A 101 -0.06 3.34 -16.23
N GLU A 102 -0.11 2.70 -15.06
CA GLU A 102 -1.33 2.08 -14.54
C GLU A 102 -2.30 3.11 -13.93
N TRP A 103 -1.76 4.08 -13.19
CA TRP A 103 -2.53 5.11 -12.48
C TRP A 103 -2.22 6.51 -13.05
N PRO A 104 -2.72 6.82 -14.27
CA PRO A 104 -2.45 8.12 -14.89
C PRO A 104 -3.15 9.25 -14.13
N GLY A 105 -2.40 10.31 -13.80
CA GLY A 105 -2.92 11.50 -13.13
C GLY A 105 -2.92 11.43 -11.60
N THR A 106 -2.31 10.40 -11.02
CA THR A 106 -2.01 10.39 -9.59
C THR A 106 -0.89 11.33 -9.24
N GLU A 107 -1.04 12.02 -8.12
CA GLU A 107 -0.05 12.94 -7.60
C GLU A 107 0.66 12.28 -6.41
N PRO A 108 1.94 11.90 -6.55
CA PRO A 108 2.68 11.33 -5.43
C PRO A 108 2.88 12.41 -4.37
N LEU A 109 2.60 12.04 -3.11
CA LEU A 109 2.93 12.90 -1.97
C LEU A 109 4.44 13.11 -1.91
N LEU A 110 4.86 14.34 -1.67
CA LEU A 110 6.26 14.66 -1.43
C LEU A 110 6.70 14.04 -0.10
N THR A 111 8.00 13.76 0.03
CA THR A 111 8.56 13.16 1.26
C THR A 111 8.16 13.94 2.52
N GLU A 112 8.22 15.27 2.49
CA GLU A 112 7.86 16.11 3.64
C GLU A 112 6.36 16.04 4.00
N GLU A 113 5.50 15.74 3.03
CA GLU A 113 4.06 15.57 3.24
C GLU A 113 3.79 14.18 3.81
N ALA A 114 4.43 13.15 3.25
CA ALA A 114 4.37 11.78 3.72
C ALA A 114 4.87 11.64 5.17
N ASP A 115 5.94 12.34 5.53
CA ASP A 115 6.51 12.34 6.89
C ASP A 115 5.54 12.88 7.96
N ARG A 116 4.54 13.67 7.54
CA ARG A 116 3.46 14.19 8.41
C ARG A 116 2.27 13.25 8.52
N LEU A 117 2.32 12.09 7.87
CA LEU A 117 1.25 11.10 7.80
C LEU A 117 1.73 9.74 8.34
N PRO A 118 2.16 9.66 9.62
CA PRO A 118 2.71 8.44 10.19
C PRO A 118 1.71 7.28 10.21
N GLY A 119 0.41 7.54 10.42
CA GLY A 119 -0.64 6.53 10.42
C GLY A 119 -0.81 5.90 9.04
N LEU A 120 -0.98 6.72 7.99
CA LEU A 120 -1.07 6.22 6.62
C LEU A 120 0.23 5.54 6.17
N THR A 121 1.38 6.02 6.64
CA THR A 121 2.67 5.36 6.39
C THR A 121 2.71 3.96 7.00
N ALA A 122 2.15 3.77 8.20
CA ALA A 122 2.03 2.46 8.83
C ALA A 122 1.08 1.54 8.03
N VAL A 123 -0.06 2.05 7.56
CA VAL A 123 -0.98 1.30 6.68
C VAL A 123 -0.28 0.89 5.37
N ALA A 124 0.44 1.79 4.71
CA ALA A 124 1.17 1.48 3.49
C ALA A 124 2.25 0.39 3.70
N ARG A 125 2.95 0.43 4.85
CA ARG A 125 3.93 -0.60 5.23
C ARG A 125 3.28 -1.96 5.49
N LEU A 126 2.17 -2.00 6.24
CA LEU A 126 1.41 -3.23 6.47
C LEU A 126 0.94 -3.83 5.15
N THR A 127 0.40 -2.99 4.26
CA THR A 127 -0.07 -3.42 2.95
C THR A 127 1.06 -3.98 2.10
N ALA A 128 2.24 -3.34 2.11
CA ALA A 128 3.42 -3.84 1.45
C ALA A 128 3.93 -5.18 2.01
N LEU A 129 3.65 -5.50 3.28
CA LEU A 129 3.92 -6.83 3.85
C LEU A 129 2.95 -7.87 3.31
N VAL A 130 1.65 -7.54 3.24
CA VAL A 130 0.62 -8.45 2.74
C VAL A 130 0.82 -8.75 1.25
N CYS A 131 1.11 -7.74 0.44
CA CYS A 131 1.35 -7.93 -1.01
C CYS A 131 2.56 -8.82 -1.34
N ARG A 132 3.49 -9.00 -0.40
CA ARG A 132 4.68 -9.86 -0.55
C ARG A 132 4.49 -11.24 0.08
N MET A 133 3.30 -11.53 0.60
CA MET A 133 2.99 -12.85 1.11
C MET A 133 3.05 -13.89 -0.03
N PRO A 134 3.59 -15.09 0.20
CA PRO A 134 3.60 -16.14 -0.80
C PRO A 134 2.17 -16.50 -1.24
N PRO A 135 1.92 -16.72 -2.54
CA PRO A 135 0.58 -16.99 -3.07
C PRO A 135 -0.03 -18.31 -2.58
N GLU A 136 0.78 -19.20 -1.99
CA GLU A 136 0.32 -20.46 -1.41
C GLU A 136 -0.33 -20.28 -0.03
N VAL A 137 -0.19 -19.11 0.60
CA VAL A 137 -0.78 -18.83 1.90
C VAL A 137 -2.25 -18.45 1.72
N TRP A 138 -3.14 -19.32 2.18
CA TRP A 138 -4.57 -19.08 2.19
C TRP A 138 -4.98 -18.41 3.51
N LEU A 139 -5.58 -17.22 3.41
CA LEU A 139 -6.13 -16.49 4.54
C LEU A 139 -7.66 -16.52 4.49
N GLU A 140 -8.27 -16.51 5.66
CA GLU A 140 -9.69 -16.17 5.79
C GLU A 140 -9.89 -14.68 5.46
N ALA A 141 -11.08 -14.29 4.99
CA ALA A 141 -11.38 -12.89 4.63
C ALA A 141 -11.19 -11.89 5.79
N GLU A 142 -11.33 -12.36 7.04
CA GLU A 142 -11.08 -11.54 8.22
C GLU A 142 -9.58 -11.31 8.49
N GLU A 143 -8.71 -12.10 7.86
CA GLU A 143 -7.26 -12.05 7.99
C GLU A 143 -6.57 -11.43 6.76
N ASP A 144 -7.30 -11.30 5.64
CA ASP A 144 -6.81 -10.66 4.43
C ASP A 144 -6.96 -9.14 4.53
N LEU A 145 -5.83 -8.43 4.59
CA LEU A 145 -5.83 -6.97 4.59
C LEU A 145 -6.24 -6.41 3.22
N LEU A 146 -6.03 -7.15 2.13
CA LEU A 146 -6.37 -6.65 0.79
C LEU A 146 -7.88 -6.49 0.61
N ASP A 147 -8.68 -7.24 1.36
CA ASP A 147 -10.15 -7.17 1.36
C ASP A 147 -10.70 -5.82 1.89
N ILE A 148 -9.88 -4.96 2.49
CA ILE A 148 -10.33 -3.62 2.90
C ILE A 148 -10.37 -2.62 1.73
N TYR A 149 -9.72 -2.94 0.60
CA TYR A 149 -9.62 -2.05 -0.55
C TYR A 149 -10.72 -2.33 -1.57
N ASP A 150 -11.53 -1.32 -1.88
CA ASP A 150 -12.56 -1.40 -2.93
C ASP A 150 -11.95 -1.68 -4.32
N THR A 151 -10.69 -1.27 -4.53
CA THR A 151 -9.94 -1.52 -5.77
C THR A 151 -8.48 -1.70 -5.43
N TYR A 152 -7.90 -2.82 -5.87
CA TYR A 152 -6.48 -3.07 -5.75
C TYR A 152 -5.89 -3.81 -6.95
N THR A 153 -4.61 -3.54 -7.20
CA THR A 153 -3.77 -4.30 -8.15
C THR A 153 -2.49 -4.74 -7.45
N VAL A 154 -2.19 -6.04 -7.50
CA VAL A 154 -0.92 -6.62 -7.03
C VAL A 154 -0.32 -7.42 -8.18
N GLY A 155 0.95 -7.18 -8.50
CA GLY A 155 1.62 -7.89 -9.59
C GLY A 155 3.13 -7.84 -9.53
N THR A 156 3.76 -8.32 -10.59
CA THR A 156 5.22 -8.37 -10.76
C THR A 156 5.58 -7.79 -12.12
N LEU A 157 6.70 -7.08 -12.19
CA LEU A 157 7.21 -6.55 -13.45
C LEU A 157 7.70 -7.69 -14.38
N PRO A 158 7.43 -7.58 -15.70
CA PRO A 158 7.92 -8.55 -16.68
C PRO A 158 9.42 -8.40 -17.00
#